data_AF-A0A2S2ND09-F1
#
_entry.id   AF-A0A2S2ND09-F1
#
_cell.length_a   1.000
_cell.length_b   1.000
_cell.length_c   1.000
_cell.angle_alpha   90.00
_cell.angle_beta   90.00
_cell.angle_gamma   90.00
#
_symmetry.space_group_name_H-M   'P 1'
#
loop_
_entity.id
_entity.type
_entity.pdbx_description
1 polymer ?
#
loop_
_entity_poly.entity_id
_entity_poly.type
_entity_poly.pdbx_seq_one_letter_code
_entity_poly.pdbx_strand_id
1 'polypeptide(L)'
;MGGRKPVVAPPKIIDAIVHFKNRVIYTDVNGEIKIQATTNNVWEDISKHLNSLMTKNALHIFVQQDRHNIKSELGISDVKQNKESKIDHVDIQTKSSTDCG
;
A
#
# COMPACT_ATOMS: atom_id res chain seq x y z
N MET A 1 -26.59 0.70 2.72
CA MET A 1 -25.61 -0.19 2.07
C MET A 1 -24.30 -0.10 2.85
N GLY A 2 -23.99 -1.10 3.66
CA GLY A 2 -22.70 -1.14 4.37
C GLY A 2 -21.62 -1.53 3.37
N GLY A 3 -20.75 -0.59 2.99
CA GLY A 3 -19.60 -0.89 2.14
C GLY A 3 -18.80 -2.03 2.75
N ARG A 4 -18.29 -2.95 1.92
CA ARG A 4 -17.38 -4.01 2.37
C ARG A 4 -16.21 -3.33 3.08
N LYS A 5 -16.11 -3.51 4.40
CA LYS A 5 -14.92 -3.07 5.14
C LYS A 5 -13.73 -3.82 4.53
N PRO A 6 -12.64 -3.13 4.16
CA PRO A 6 -11.42 -3.81 3.76
C PRO A 6 -11.07 -4.81 4.85
N VAL A 7 -10.98 -6.09 4.49
CA VAL A 7 -10.68 -7.17 5.45
C VAL A 7 -9.29 -6.96 6.08
N VAL A 8 -8.43 -6.19 5.41
CA VAL A 8 -7.07 -5.85 5.84
C VAL A 8 -6.86 -4.35 5.76
N ALA A 9 -6.28 -3.79 6.81
CA ALA A 9 -5.86 -2.38 6.82
C ALA A 9 -4.69 -2.17 5.83
N PRO A 10 -4.69 -1.11 5.02
CA PRO A 10 -3.60 -0.81 4.07
C PRO A 10 -2.18 -0.88 4.66
N PRO A 11 -1.91 -0.40 5.90
CA PRO A 11 -0.58 -0.48 6.49
C PRO A 11 -0.04 -1.91 6.62
N LYS A 12 -0.90 -2.88 6.95
CA LYS A 12 -0.49 -4.30 7.07
C LYS A 12 -0.05 -4.88 5.73
N ILE A 13 -0.70 -4.44 4.65
CA ILE A 13 -0.37 -4.89 3.29
C ILE A 13 0.99 -4.30 2.87
N ILE A 14 1.21 -3.01 3.16
CA ILE A 14 2.49 -2.33 2.89
C ILE A 14 3.62 -3.02 3.65
N ASP A 15 3.45 -3.24 4.95
CA ASP A 15 4.46 -3.89 5.81
C ASP A 15 4.82 -5.28 5.29
N ALA A 16 3.82 -6.11 4.92
CA ALA A 16 4.07 -7.41 4.31
C ALA A 16 4.83 -7.31 2.98
N ILE A 17 4.48 -6.35 2.11
CA ILE A 17 5.18 -6.18 0.83
C ILE A 17 6.62 -5.71 1.04
N VAL A 18 6.85 -4.78 1.98
CA VAL A 18 8.18 -4.29 2.35
C VAL A 18 9.02 -5.41 2.96
N HIS A 19 8.43 -6.29 3.77
CA HIS A 19 9.11 -7.48 4.30
C HIS A 19 9.65 -8.38 3.19
N PHE A 20 8.92 -8.54 2.08
CA PHE A 20 9.34 -9.32 0.92
C PHE A 20 10.00 -8.49 -0.19
N LYS A 21 10.41 -7.24 0.08
CA LYS A 21 10.95 -6.29 -0.90
C LYS A 21 11.96 -6.91 -1.85
N ASN A 22 13.00 -7.57 -1.33
CA ASN A 22 14.09 -8.17 -2.12
C ASN A 22 13.64 -9.28 -3.09
N ARG A 23 12.44 -9.84 -2.88
CA ARG A 23 11.84 -10.85 -3.75
C ARG A 23 10.78 -10.24 -4.68
N VAL A 24 10.16 -9.13 -4.27
CA VAL A 24 9.14 -8.40 -5.04
C VAL A 24 9.76 -7.58 -6.14
N ILE A 25 10.94 -7.01 -5.91
CA ILE A 25 11.66 -6.21 -6.90
C ILE A 25 12.86 -6.98 -7.45
N TYR A 26 13.25 -6.68 -8.68
CA TYR A 26 14.49 -7.15 -9.27
C TYR A 26 15.12 -6.01 -10.07
N THR A 27 16.45 -6.02 -10.16
CA THR A 27 17.18 -5.08 -11.02
C THR A 27 17.29 -5.68 -12.41
N ASP A 28 16.81 -4.96 -13.41
CA ASP A 28 16.91 -5.34 -14.81
C ASP A 28 18.34 -5.12 -15.34
N VAL A 29 18.65 -5.63 -16.53
CA VAL A 29 19.96 -5.48 -17.20
C VAL A 29 20.34 -4.00 -17.44
N ASN A 30 19.34 -3.12 -17.46
CA ASN A 30 19.52 -1.68 -17.61
C ASN A 30 19.82 -0.96 -16.28
N GLY A 31 19.91 -1.69 -15.16
CA GLY A 31 20.07 -1.11 -13.82
C GLY A 31 18.77 -0.55 -13.23
N GLU A 32 17.63 -0.74 -13.89
CA GLU A 32 16.32 -0.28 -13.43
C GLU A 32 15.70 -1.27 -12.46
N ILE A 33 15.13 -0.77 -11.35
CA ILE A 33 14.39 -1.59 -10.40
C ILE A 33 12.97 -1.80 -10.93
N LYS A 34 12.59 -3.06 -11.16
CA LYS A 34 11.27 -3.46 -11.68
C LYS A 34 10.55 -4.37 -10.70
N ILE A 35 9.22 -4.35 -10.77
CA ILE A 35 8.33 -5.19 -9.96
C ILE A 35 8.22 -6.57 -10.63
N GLN A 36 8.28 -7.63 -9.83
CA GLN A 36 8.08 -9.00 -10.29
C GLN A 36 6.69 -9.20 -10.91
N ALA A 37 6.64 -10.00 -11.97
CA ALA A 37 5.38 -10.35 -12.64
C ALA A 37 4.40 -11.02 -11.68
N THR A 38 3.09 -10.86 -11.91
CA THR A 38 2.02 -11.47 -11.10
C THR A 38 2.11 -13.00 -11.02
N THR A 39 2.77 -13.63 -12.00
CA THR A 39 3.01 -15.08 -12.05
C THR A 39 4.08 -15.54 -11.06
N ASN A 40 4.88 -14.64 -10.51
CA ASN A 40 5.93 -14.99 -9.55
C ASN A 40 5.33 -15.47 -8.22
N ASN A 41 5.91 -16.53 -7.66
CA ASN A 41 5.48 -17.15 -6.41
C ASN A 41 5.63 -16.22 -5.19
N VAL A 42 6.44 -15.15 -5.28
CA VAL A 42 6.55 -14.15 -4.19
C VAL A 42 5.20 -13.57 -3.79
N TRP A 43 4.29 -13.36 -4.74
CA TRP A 43 2.96 -12.82 -4.46
C TRP A 43 2.08 -13.81 -3.72
N GLU A 44 2.29 -15.11 -3.95
CA GLU A 44 1.62 -16.17 -3.22
C GLU A 44 2.16 -16.27 -1.78
N ASP A 45 3.47 -16.12 -1.60
CA ASP A 45 4.10 -16.11 -0.28
C ASP A 45 3.62 -14.93 0.56
N ILE A 46 3.51 -13.72 -0.03
CA ILE A 46 2.94 -12.54 0.64
C ILE A 46 1.47 -12.77 0.98
N SER A 47 0.70 -13.36 0.06
CA SER A 47 -0.69 -13.74 0.32
C SER A 47 -0.78 -14.67 1.53
N LYS A 48 0.04 -15.72 1.59
CA LYS A 48 0.08 -16.66 2.73
C LYS A 48 0.50 -15.97 4.02
N HIS A 49 1.48 -15.08 3.97
CA HIS A 49 1.89 -14.26 5.12
C HIS A 49 0.75 -13.39 5.65
N LEU A 50 -0.08 -12.86 4.75
CA LEU A 50 -1.31 -12.13 5.06
C LEU A 50 -2.50 -13.07 5.35
N ASN A 51 -2.29 -14.34 5.69
CA ASN A 51 -3.35 -15.34 5.94
C ASN A 51 -4.35 -15.49 4.77
N SER A 52 -3.85 -15.36 3.54
CA SER A 52 -4.64 -15.41 2.30
C SER A 52 -5.79 -14.40 2.23
N LEU A 53 -5.68 -13.29 2.97
CA LEU A 53 -6.69 -12.23 3.00
C LEU A 53 -6.70 -11.40 1.70
N MET A 54 -5.63 -11.45 0.89
CA MET A 54 -5.54 -10.86 -0.44
C MET A 54 -4.99 -11.86 -1.44
N THR A 55 -5.53 -11.85 -2.67
CA THR A 55 -5.00 -12.68 -3.75
C THR A 55 -3.71 -12.11 -4.32
N LYS A 56 -2.86 -12.98 -4.90
CA LYS A 56 -1.63 -12.57 -5.58
C LYS A 56 -1.84 -11.47 -6.64
N ASN A 57 -2.94 -11.55 -7.40
CA ASN A 57 -3.30 -10.52 -8.38
C ASN A 57 -3.61 -9.19 -7.71
N ALA A 58 -4.37 -9.20 -6.61
CA ALA A 58 -4.71 -7.98 -5.89
C ALA A 58 -3.46 -7.31 -5.29
N LEU A 59 -2.50 -8.10 -4.77
CA LEU A 59 -1.22 -7.60 -4.27
C LEU A 59 -0.39 -6.98 -5.40
N HIS A 60 -0.26 -7.66 -6.53
CA HIS A 60 0.45 -7.13 -7.68
C HIS A 60 -0.18 -5.82 -8.19
N ILE A 61 -1.50 -5.76 -8.31
CA ILE A 61 -2.23 -4.54 -8.73
C ILE A 61 -2.02 -3.42 -7.71
N PHE A 62 -2.01 -3.73 -6.41
CA PHE A 62 -1.79 -2.74 -5.35
C PHE A 62 -0.43 -2.04 -5.49
N VAL A 63 0.63 -2.82 -5.76
CA VAL A 63 1.98 -2.29 -5.99
C VAL A 63 2.08 -1.58 -7.34
N GLN A 64 1.49 -2.15 -8.39
CA GLN A 64 1.53 -1.59 -9.74
C GLN A 64 0.83 -0.21 -9.82
N GLN A 65 -0.29 -0.05 -9.10
CA GLN A 65 -1.04 1.21 -9.02
C GLN A 65 -0.41 2.26 -8.09
N ASP A 66 0.75 1.97 -7.49
CA ASP A 66 1.40 2.83 -6.49
C ASP A 66 0.45 3.28 -5.37
N ARG A 67 -0.41 2.37 -4.88
CA ARG A 67 -1.34 2.69 -3.80
C ARG A 67 -0.53 3.01 -2.55
N HIS A 68 -0.82 4.17 -1.95
CA HIS A 68 -0.15 4.64 -0.74
C HIS A 68 1.37 4.83 -0.91
N ASN A 69 1.85 5.23 -2.10
CA ASN A 69 3.27 5.47 -2.39
C ASN A 69 4.17 4.25 -2.12
N ILE A 70 3.63 3.05 -2.28
CA ILE A 70 4.35 1.81 -1.99
C ILE A 70 5.57 1.61 -2.88
N LYS A 71 5.62 2.20 -4.09
CA LYS A 71 6.82 2.17 -4.92
C LYS A 71 7.99 2.91 -4.28
N SER A 72 7.71 4.01 -3.58
CA SER A 72 8.72 4.76 -2.81
C SER A 72 9.31 3.90 -1.69
N GLU A 73 8.48 3.19 -0.93
CA GLU A 73 8.91 2.25 0.12
C GLU A 73 9.76 1.11 -0.46
N LEU A 74 9.40 0.63 -1.65
CA LEU A 74 10.17 -0.37 -2.39
C LEU A 74 11.44 0.19 -3.03
N GLY A 75 11.72 1.49 -2.94
CA GLY A 75 12.88 2.13 -3.55
C GLY A 75 12.82 2.16 -5.07
N ILE A 76 11.64 1.98 -5.65
CA ILE A 76 11.39 2.17 -7.08
C ILE A 76 11.19 3.68 -7.26
N SER A 77 12.29 4.37 -7.56
CA SER A 77 12.30 5.81 -7.83
C SER A 77 11.59 6.09 -9.16
N ASP A 78 10.26 6.07 -9.18
CA ASP A 78 9.50 6.60 -10.30
C ASP A 78 9.71 8.12 -10.31
N VAL A 79 10.57 8.60 -11.22
CA VAL A 79 10.66 10.02 -11.57
C VAL A 79 9.34 10.40 -12.25
N LYS A 80 8.30 10.67 -11.44
CA LYS A 80 7.07 11.46 -11.72
C LYS A 80 6.02 11.24 -10.63
N GLN A 81 6.24 11.78 -9.44
CA GLN A 81 5.13 12.13 -8.56
C GLN A 81 4.90 13.64 -8.66
N ASN A 82 4.15 14.05 -9.69
CA ASN A 82 3.49 15.34 -9.69
C ASN A 82 2.02 15.08 -9.38
N LYS A 83 1.66 15.15 -8.09
CA LYS A 83 0.32 15.49 -7.59
C LYS A 83 0.34 15.58 -6.06
N GLU A 84 0.65 16.80 -5.65
CA GLU A 84 0.14 17.45 -4.46
C GLU A 84 -1.35 17.11 -4.23
N SER A 85 -1.67 16.54 -3.07
CA SER A 85 -2.99 16.69 -2.48
C SER A 85 -2.81 16.99 -1.00
N LYS A 86 -2.84 18.31 -0.77
CA LYS A 86 -3.04 19.04 0.48
C LYS A 86 -3.74 18.23 1.56
N ILE A 87 -3.08 18.15 2.71
CA ILE A 87 -3.73 17.88 4.00
C ILE A 87 -4.30 19.23 4.44
N ASP A 88 -5.52 19.53 4.02
CA ASP A 88 -6.26 20.66 4.59
C ASP A 88 -7.10 20.16 5.77
N HIS A 89 -6.69 20.66 6.94
CA HIS A 89 -7.47 20.94 8.15
C HIS A 89 -8.01 19.77 8.99
N VAL A 90 -7.21 19.40 9.98
CA VAL A 90 -7.65 18.90 11.28
C VAL A 90 -8.38 20.04 11.99
N ASP A 91 -9.71 19.99 12.04
CA ASP A 91 -10.49 20.84 12.94
C ASP A 91 -10.69 20.08 14.26
N ILE A 92 -9.77 20.34 15.20
CA ILE A 92 -9.98 20.07 16.62
C ILE A 92 -10.71 21.28 17.18
N GLN A 93 -12.01 21.16 17.44
CA GLN A 93 -12.60 21.94 18.53
C GLN A 93 -13.72 21.19 19.27
N THR A 94 -13.26 20.53 20.33
CA THR A 94 -13.83 20.44 21.67
C THR A 94 -14.90 21.50 22.02
N LYS A 95 -16.04 21.04 22.53
CA LYS A 95 -16.80 21.62 23.66
C LYS A 95 -17.96 20.67 24.02
N SER A 96 -17.83 19.76 24.98
CA SER A 96 -17.96 19.94 26.45
C SER A 96 -19.12 20.84 26.88
N SER A 97 -20.09 20.18 27.53
CA SER A 97 -21.11 20.63 28.49
C SER A 97 -21.10 22.07 29.01
N THR A 98 -22.29 22.69 29.08
CA THR A 98 -23.03 23.11 30.30
C THR A 98 -24.37 23.73 29.84
N ASP A 99 -25.52 23.22 30.27
CA ASP A 99 -26.31 23.58 31.48
C ASP A 99 -27.22 24.82 31.30
N CYS A 100 -28.37 24.71 31.97
CA CYS A 100 -29.64 25.44 32.03
C CYS A 100 -29.80 26.92 31.62
N GLY A 101 -31.02 27.19 31.16
CA GLY A 101 -31.70 28.49 31.12
C GLY A 101 -33.17 28.31 30.75
#